data_AF-A0A7W1G4X5-F1
#
_entry.id   AF-A0A7W1G4X5-F1
#
_cell.length_a   1.000
_cell.length_b   1.000
_cell.length_c   1.000
_cell.angle_alpha   90.00
_cell.angle_beta   90.00
_cell.angle_gamma   90.00
#
_symmetry.space_group_name_H-M   'P 1'
#
loop_
_entity.id
_entity.type
_entity.pdbx_description
1 polymer ?
#
loop_
_entity_poly.entity_id
_entity_poly.type
_entity_poly.pdbx_seq_one_letter_code
_entity_poly.pdbx_strand_id
1 'polypeptide(L)'
;MLLLIVGFMLLVGGAAVLLAAATLKFQGRAVWGFGAICAGGLGALMIIVPTAVDISDTQTGIISKTIGSDLPQNHVVAFNGEKGPQAEILGPGWHFGYWPWKYEITKVETIVIPAGSLGVVNALDGKPLPPDNVYAPPWKDQDSMLDAAVFLKGEGYRGPQLTVLTPGRYRFNPHLFTIEPRPALNVNAGEVVVVKANSGQTYTGEAQQVNGTSLVPRGFRGIWSTPLEPGAYYLHPDAYHTVPVVTTN
;
A
#
# COMPACT_ATOMS: atom_id res chain seq x y z
N MET A 1 -20.43 -9.45 13.78
CA MET A 1 -21.03 -9.98 15.02
C MET A 1 -22.39 -10.66 14.78
N LEU A 2 -23.34 -10.02 14.09
CA LEU A 2 -24.67 -10.59 13.79
C LEU A 2 -24.60 -11.97 13.07
N LEU A 3 -23.79 -12.10 12.02
CA LEU A 3 -23.65 -13.35 11.25
C LEU A 3 -23.06 -14.51 12.08
N LEU A 4 -22.24 -14.22 13.07
CA LEU A 4 -21.61 -15.23 13.94
C LEU A 4 -22.60 -15.74 14.99
N ILE A 5 -23.43 -14.84 15.54
CA ILE A 5 -24.53 -15.19 16.47
C ILE A 5 -25.62 -15.96 15.73
N VAL A 6 -26.01 -15.52 14.52
CA VAL A 6 -26.97 -16.25 13.66
C VAL A 6 -26.40 -17.62 13.27
N GLY A 7 -25.11 -17.70 12.96
CA GLY A 7 -24.40 -18.96 12.71
C GLY A 7 -24.45 -19.92 13.90
N PHE A 8 -24.17 -19.42 15.11
CA PHE A 8 -24.24 -20.22 16.33
C PHE A 8 -25.68 -20.69 16.64
N MET A 9 -26.68 -19.81 16.49
CA MET A 9 -28.09 -20.16 16.71
C MET A 9 -28.59 -21.21 15.71
N LEU A 10 -28.19 -21.13 14.44
CA LEU A 10 -28.53 -22.13 13.42
C LEU A 10 -27.80 -23.46 13.63
N LEU A 11 -26.60 -23.47 14.20
CA LEU A 11 -25.88 -24.70 14.55
C LEU A 11 -26.57 -25.41 15.73
N VAL A 12 -26.97 -24.65 16.77
CA VAL A 12 -27.78 -25.16 17.88
C VAL A 12 -29.15 -25.64 17.38
N GLY A 13 -29.78 -24.90 16.47
CA GLY A 13 -31.03 -25.29 15.82
C GLY A 13 -30.89 -26.56 14.97
N GLY A 14 -29.82 -26.68 14.18
CA GLY A 14 -29.51 -27.86 13.39
C GLY A 14 -29.22 -29.10 14.24
N ALA A 15 -28.50 -28.93 15.35
CA ALA A 15 -28.29 -29.98 16.34
C ALA A 15 -29.60 -30.43 16.99
N ALA A 16 -30.50 -29.49 17.32
CA ALA A 16 -31.84 -29.81 17.84
C ALA A 16 -32.72 -30.54 16.81
N VAL A 17 -32.64 -30.19 15.53
CA VAL A 17 -33.35 -30.89 14.44
C VAL A 17 -32.80 -32.30 14.24
N LEU A 18 -31.49 -32.52 14.34
CA LEU A 18 -30.89 -33.86 14.29
C LEU A 18 -31.31 -34.71 15.50
N LEU A 19 -31.38 -34.12 16.70
CA LEU A 19 -31.90 -34.78 17.91
C LEU A 19 -33.39 -35.12 17.76
N ALA A 20 -34.19 -34.24 17.16
CA ALA A 20 -35.59 -34.52 16.86
C ALA A 20 -35.73 -35.60 15.77
N ALA A 21 -34.89 -35.58 14.73
CA ALA A 21 -34.87 -36.59 13.68
C ALA A 21 -34.45 -37.97 14.20
N ALA A 22 -33.63 -38.03 15.25
CA ALA A 22 -33.28 -39.26 15.96
C ALA A 22 -34.50 -39.94 16.63
N THR A 23 -35.59 -39.21 16.87
CA THR A 23 -36.85 -39.76 17.43
C THR A 23 -37.79 -40.32 16.35
N LEU A 24 -37.56 -40.01 15.07
CA LEU A 24 -38.32 -40.56 13.95
C LEU A 24 -37.78 -41.95 13.57
N LYS A 25 -38.67 -42.92 13.37
CA LYS A 25 -38.39 -44.36 13.17
C LYS A 25 -37.64 -44.72 11.86
N PHE A 26 -36.87 -43.81 11.27
CA PHE A 26 -36.03 -44.06 10.09
C PHE A 26 -34.62 -44.50 10.51
N GLN A 27 -34.50 -45.74 11.02
CA GLN A 27 -33.27 -46.29 11.61
C GLN A 27 -32.35 -46.99 10.59
N GLY A 28 -32.06 -46.36 9.46
CA GLY A 28 -31.03 -46.87 8.53
C GLY A 28 -29.64 -46.35 8.90
N ARG A 29 -28.63 -47.22 9.07
CA ARG A 29 -27.22 -46.79 9.26
C ARG A 29 -26.74 -45.82 8.17
N ALA A 30 -27.26 -45.96 6.94
CA ALA A 30 -26.99 -45.06 5.83
C ALA A 30 -27.60 -43.65 6.01
N VAL A 31 -28.78 -43.54 6.62
CA VAL A 31 -29.46 -42.26 6.89
C VAL A 31 -28.69 -41.47 7.95
N TRP A 32 -28.23 -42.15 9.00
CA TRP A 32 -27.36 -41.55 10.03
C TRP A 32 -25.99 -41.16 9.50
N GLY A 33 -25.37 -42.00 8.66
CA GLY A 33 -24.10 -41.67 8.00
C GLY A 33 -24.21 -40.43 7.09
N PHE A 34 -25.26 -40.36 6.26
CA PHE A 34 -25.52 -39.21 5.42
C PHE A 34 -25.83 -37.94 6.23
N GLY A 35 -26.67 -38.05 7.27
CA GLY A 35 -26.97 -36.94 8.17
C GLY A 35 -25.73 -36.38 8.87
N ALA A 36 -24.81 -37.25 9.33
CA ALA A 36 -23.55 -36.83 9.93
C ALA A 36 -22.63 -36.10 8.94
N ILE A 37 -22.56 -36.55 7.68
CA ILE A 37 -21.77 -35.89 6.63
C ILE A 37 -22.36 -34.51 6.32
N CYS A 38 -23.67 -34.39 6.15
CA CYS A 38 -24.33 -33.11 5.91
C CYS A 38 -24.17 -32.15 7.09
N ALA A 39 -24.29 -32.63 8.33
CA ALA A 39 -24.10 -31.84 9.53
C ALA A 39 -22.64 -31.35 9.65
N GLY A 40 -21.66 -32.22 9.38
CA GLY A 40 -20.25 -31.86 9.34
C GLY A 40 -19.94 -30.82 8.26
N GLY A 41 -20.49 -30.99 7.06
CA GLY A 41 -20.35 -30.04 5.95
C GLY A 41 -20.95 -28.67 6.26
N LEU A 42 -22.16 -28.63 6.82
CA LEU A 42 -22.80 -27.39 7.27
C LEU A 42 -22.02 -26.72 8.41
N GLY A 43 -21.50 -27.50 9.36
CA GLY A 43 -20.64 -27.00 10.43
C GLY A 43 -19.36 -26.37 9.91
N ALA A 44 -18.70 -27.00 8.93
CA ALA A 44 -17.51 -26.44 8.29
C ALA A 44 -17.83 -25.15 7.53
N LEU A 45 -18.94 -25.11 6.78
CA LEU A 45 -19.37 -23.93 6.03
C LEU A 45 -19.71 -22.76 6.96
N MET A 46 -20.32 -23.02 8.11
CA MET A 46 -20.59 -22.04 9.16
C MET A 46 -19.34 -21.42 9.78
N ILE A 47 -18.22 -22.14 9.77
CA ILE A 47 -16.95 -21.64 10.25
C ILE A 47 -16.24 -20.83 9.17
N ILE A 48 -16.25 -21.31 7.91
CA ILE A 48 -15.49 -20.71 6.82
C ILE A 48 -16.14 -19.40 6.33
N VAL A 49 -17.46 -19.39 6.11
CA VAL A 49 -18.17 -18.24 5.52
C VAL A 49 -17.98 -16.94 6.31
N PRO A 50 -18.07 -16.90 7.66
CA PRO A 50 -17.82 -15.68 8.42
C PRO A 50 -16.38 -15.17 8.38
N THR A 51 -15.42 -16.01 7.95
CA THR A 51 -14.00 -15.63 7.78
C THR A 51 -13.67 -15.22 6.35
N ALA A 52 -14.62 -15.42 5.42
CA ALA A 52 -14.44 -15.10 4.01
C ALA A 52 -14.63 -13.60 3.81
N VAL A 53 -13.61 -12.96 3.24
CA VAL A 53 -13.65 -11.55 2.86
C VAL A 53 -13.29 -11.43 1.39
N ASP A 54 -14.20 -10.87 0.64
CA ASP A 54 -14.00 -10.55 -0.77
C ASP A 54 -13.50 -9.10 -0.91
N ILE A 55 -12.46 -8.89 -1.71
CA ILE A 55 -11.91 -7.57 -2.03
C ILE A 55 -12.09 -7.32 -3.52
N SER A 56 -12.72 -6.21 -3.86
CA SER A 56 -12.90 -5.78 -5.26
C SER A 56 -11.56 -5.43 -5.92
N ASP A 57 -11.49 -5.55 -7.25
CA ASP A 57 -10.33 -5.16 -8.06
C ASP A 57 -9.91 -3.70 -7.87
N THR A 58 -10.84 -2.81 -7.54
CA THR A 58 -10.60 -1.38 -7.31
C THR A 58 -10.24 -1.06 -5.85
N GLN A 59 -10.31 -2.05 -4.97
CA GLN A 59 -10.14 -1.88 -3.54
C GLN A 59 -8.88 -2.58 -3.03
N THR A 60 -8.49 -2.19 -1.83
CA THR A 60 -7.44 -2.80 -1.02
C THR A 60 -8.02 -3.07 0.36
N GLY A 61 -7.84 -4.27 0.88
CA GLY A 61 -8.24 -4.60 2.25
C GLY A 61 -7.13 -4.25 3.23
N ILE A 62 -7.41 -3.34 4.15
CA ILE A 62 -6.52 -2.99 5.25
C ILE A 62 -6.86 -3.87 6.44
N ILE A 63 -5.86 -4.61 6.93
CA ILE A 63 -6.01 -5.53 8.05
C ILE A 63 -5.66 -4.78 9.34
N SER A 64 -6.53 -4.86 10.34
CA SER A 64 -6.26 -4.37 11.70
C SER A 64 -6.43 -5.51 12.70
N LYS A 65 -5.45 -5.72 13.58
CA LYS A 65 -5.54 -6.72 14.65
C LYS A 65 -5.98 -6.07 15.94
N THR A 66 -7.02 -6.62 16.57
CA THR A 66 -7.51 -6.13 17.87
C THR A 66 -6.75 -6.77 19.04
N ILE A 67 -6.20 -7.97 18.84
CA ILE A 67 -5.53 -8.78 19.86
C ILE A 67 -4.06 -8.95 19.48
N GLY A 68 -3.15 -8.61 20.41
CA GLY A 68 -1.71 -8.74 20.22
C GLY A 68 -0.94 -7.95 21.27
N SER A 69 0.39 -8.00 21.19
CA SER A 69 1.27 -7.06 21.91
C SER A 69 1.07 -5.65 21.38
N ASP A 70 1.28 -4.65 22.23
CA ASP A 70 1.19 -3.26 21.82
C ASP A 70 2.27 -2.90 20.79
N LEU A 71 1.94 -1.94 19.93
CA LEU A 71 2.85 -1.45 18.91
C LEU A 71 4.04 -0.73 19.58
N PRO A 72 5.29 -0.94 19.12
CA PRO A 72 6.44 -0.26 19.70
C PRO A 72 6.32 1.26 19.53
N GLN A 73 6.87 2.01 20.48
CA GLN A 73 6.81 3.46 20.46
C GLN A 73 7.48 4.01 19.19
N ASN A 74 6.85 5.01 18.56
CA ASN A 74 7.23 5.65 17.28
C ASN A 74 6.88 4.90 15.98
N HIS A 75 6.14 3.80 16.07
CA HIS A 75 5.51 3.18 14.92
C HIS A 75 4.00 3.46 14.91
N VAL A 76 3.42 3.53 13.72
CA VAL A 76 1.98 3.69 13.49
C VAL A 76 1.37 2.49 12.77
N VAL A 77 2.20 1.63 12.16
CA VAL A 77 1.76 0.40 11.50
C VAL A 77 2.49 -0.81 12.07
N ALA A 78 1.74 -1.87 12.38
CA ALA A 78 2.24 -3.14 12.88
C ALA A 78 2.84 -3.99 11.76
N PHE A 79 4.07 -4.45 11.95
CA PHE A 79 4.80 -5.24 10.96
C PHE A 79 4.97 -6.71 11.39
N ASN A 80 5.16 -6.98 12.69
CA ASN A 80 5.38 -8.34 13.21
C ASN A 80 4.11 -8.95 13.82
N GLY A 81 2.95 -8.41 13.48
CA GLY A 81 1.68 -8.88 13.99
C GLY A 81 1.30 -8.33 15.36
N GLU A 82 1.86 -7.17 15.73
CA GLU A 82 1.42 -6.37 16.85
C GLU A 82 -0.05 -5.94 16.67
N LYS A 83 -0.66 -5.46 17.75
CA LYS A 83 -2.01 -4.89 17.75
C LYS A 83 -2.04 -3.59 16.94
N GLY A 84 -3.12 -3.38 16.18
CA GLY A 84 -3.36 -2.19 15.36
C GLY A 84 -3.37 -2.46 13.84
N PRO A 85 -3.35 -1.39 13.03
CA PRO A 85 -3.26 -1.49 11.57
C PRO A 85 -2.01 -2.26 11.17
N GLN A 86 -2.15 -3.25 10.31
CA GLN A 86 -1.05 -4.08 9.82
C GLN A 86 -0.42 -3.47 8.57
N ALA A 87 0.85 -3.76 8.33
CA ALA A 87 1.59 -3.37 7.14
C ALA A 87 1.05 -4.07 5.89
N GLU A 88 0.81 -5.37 6.00
CA GLU A 88 0.27 -6.20 4.93
C GLU A 88 -1.14 -5.76 4.52
N ILE A 89 -1.36 -5.71 3.20
CA ILE A 89 -2.64 -5.36 2.59
C ILE A 89 -3.18 -6.54 1.79
N LEU A 90 -4.51 -6.64 1.71
CA LEU A 90 -5.19 -7.64 0.90
C LEU A 90 -5.41 -7.11 -0.51
N GLY A 91 -4.89 -7.84 -1.49
CA GLY A 91 -5.21 -7.67 -2.90
C GLY A 91 -6.62 -8.16 -3.23
N PRO A 92 -7.03 -8.08 -4.50
CA PRO A 92 -8.37 -8.48 -4.93
C PRO A 92 -8.60 -9.99 -4.82
N GLY A 93 -9.88 -10.36 -4.72
CA GLY A 93 -10.34 -11.74 -4.62
C GLY A 93 -10.77 -12.16 -3.22
N TRP A 94 -10.99 -13.46 -3.07
CA TRP A 94 -11.46 -14.07 -1.84
C TRP A 94 -10.31 -14.42 -0.91
N HIS A 95 -10.37 -13.89 0.30
CA HIS A 95 -9.45 -14.16 1.39
C HIS A 95 -10.19 -14.87 2.53
N PHE A 96 -9.55 -15.85 3.18
CA PHE A 96 -10.17 -16.66 4.25
C PHE A 96 -9.30 -16.64 5.51
N GLY A 97 -9.89 -16.99 6.66
CA GLY A 97 -9.18 -17.05 7.95
C GLY A 97 -9.10 -15.73 8.71
N TYR A 98 -9.78 -14.68 8.24
CA TYR A 98 -9.89 -13.40 8.94
C TYR A 98 -11.09 -13.39 9.88
N TRP A 99 -10.87 -13.96 11.07
CA TRP A 99 -11.89 -14.08 12.09
C TRP A 99 -12.35 -12.70 12.63
N PRO A 100 -13.66 -12.37 12.60
CA PRO A 100 -14.17 -11.04 12.96
C PRO A 100 -13.92 -10.58 14.41
N TRP A 101 -13.49 -11.47 15.30
CA TRP A 101 -13.18 -11.17 16.70
C TRP A 101 -11.69 -10.89 16.94
N LYS A 102 -10.83 -11.23 15.96
CA LYS A 102 -9.38 -11.00 16.00
C LYS A 102 -8.92 -9.96 14.98
N TYR A 103 -9.58 -9.94 13.83
CA TYR A 103 -9.25 -9.08 12.68
C TYR A 103 -10.43 -8.18 12.33
N GLU A 104 -10.11 -6.93 12.05
CA GLU A 104 -10.98 -5.96 11.42
C GLU A 104 -10.43 -5.68 10.03
N ILE A 105 -11.29 -5.75 9.01
CA ILE A 105 -10.88 -5.48 7.63
C ILE A 105 -11.63 -4.27 7.11
N THR A 106 -10.88 -3.23 6.78
CA THR A 106 -11.40 -2.01 6.18
C THR A 106 -11.06 -2.00 4.71
N LYS A 107 -12.06 -1.95 3.84
CA LYS A 107 -11.84 -1.85 2.40
C LYS A 107 -11.66 -0.37 2.03
N VAL A 108 -10.56 -0.06 1.37
CA VAL A 108 -10.23 1.30 0.92
C VAL A 108 -10.05 1.28 -0.59
N GLU A 109 -10.51 2.33 -1.27
CA GLU A 109 -10.31 2.45 -2.72
C GLU A 109 -8.83 2.65 -3.06
N THR A 110 -8.43 2.08 -4.18
CA THR A 110 -7.10 2.30 -4.75
C THR A 110 -6.96 3.73 -5.29
N ILE A 111 -5.75 4.27 -5.21
CA ILE A 111 -5.47 5.58 -5.78
C ILE A 111 -5.18 5.45 -7.27
N VAL A 112 -5.77 6.33 -8.07
CA VAL A 112 -5.51 6.46 -9.50
C VAL A 112 -4.74 7.76 -9.72
N ILE A 113 -3.52 7.64 -10.24
CA ILE A 113 -2.73 8.77 -10.71
C ILE A 113 -3.07 8.98 -12.20
N PRO A 114 -3.72 10.10 -12.57
CA PRO A 114 -4.14 10.33 -13.94
C PRO A 114 -2.95 10.57 -14.87
N ALA A 115 -3.16 10.37 -16.16
CA ALA A 115 -2.17 10.72 -17.17
C ALA A 115 -1.82 12.23 -17.11
N GLY A 116 -0.54 12.55 -17.30
CA GLY A 116 -0.03 13.92 -17.15
C GLY A 116 0.18 14.37 -15.70
N SER A 117 -0.03 13.50 -14.72
CA SER A 117 0.26 13.74 -13.31
C SER A 117 1.23 12.70 -12.74
N LEU A 118 1.75 12.98 -11.56
CA LEU A 118 2.55 12.07 -10.73
C LEU A 118 1.97 12.01 -9.33
N GLY A 119 2.22 10.92 -8.60
CA GLY A 119 1.88 10.82 -7.18
C GLY A 119 3.06 11.21 -6.30
N VAL A 120 2.92 12.29 -5.54
CA VAL A 120 3.87 12.64 -4.46
C VAL A 120 3.55 11.76 -3.25
N VAL A 121 4.57 11.08 -2.71
CA VAL A 121 4.40 10.13 -1.60
C VAL A 121 5.05 10.68 -0.34
N ASN A 122 4.32 10.62 0.77
CA ASN A 122 4.82 10.90 2.11
C ASN A 122 4.60 9.67 3.00
N ALA A 123 5.67 9.17 3.61
CA ALA A 123 5.60 8.03 4.53
C ALA A 123 5.35 8.51 5.97
N LEU A 124 4.42 7.88 6.66
CA LEU A 124 4.05 8.20 8.04
C LEU A 124 4.87 7.40 9.07
N ASP A 125 5.43 6.27 8.66
CA ASP A 125 6.26 5.37 9.47
C ASP A 125 7.58 5.06 8.74
N GLY A 126 8.51 4.43 9.45
CA GLY A 126 9.84 4.06 8.97
C GLY A 126 10.96 4.72 9.76
N LYS A 127 12.19 4.53 9.29
CA LYS A 127 13.38 5.12 9.91
C LYS A 127 13.35 6.65 9.80
N PRO A 128 13.87 7.40 10.77
CA PRO A 128 14.01 8.85 10.61
C PRO A 128 14.89 9.17 9.40
N LEU A 129 14.56 10.25 8.68
CA LEU A 129 15.37 10.71 7.55
C LEU A 129 16.84 10.87 7.95
N PRO A 130 17.78 10.61 7.03
CA PRO A 130 19.19 10.92 7.26
C PRO A 130 19.36 12.41 7.59
N PRO A 131 20.35 12.76 8.43
CA PRO A 131 20.70 14.16 8.66
C PRO A 131 20.94 14.90 7.33
N ASP A 132 20.57 16.17 7.27
CA ASP A 132 20.74 17.05 6.10
C ASP A 132 19.91 16.71 4.84
N ASN A 133 19.07 15.66 4.91
CA ASN A 133 18.14 15.28 3.86
C ASN A 133 16.71 15.73 4.20
N VAL A 134 16.11 16.50 3.29
CA VAL A 134 14.68 16.89 3.38
C VAL A 134 13.76 15.80 2.82
N TYR A 135 14.26 15.01 1.85
CA TYR A 135 13.53 13.91 1.23
C TYR A 135 14.29 12.59 1.40
N ALA A 136 13.55 11.50 1.45
CA ALA A 136 14.13 10.16 1.48
C ALA A 136 14.96 9.89 0.21
N PRO A 137 16.07 9.14 0.32
CA PRO A 137 16.81 8.65 -0.84
C PRO A 137 15.88 7.97 -1.86
N PRO A 138 16.18 8.11 -3.17
CA PRO A 138 15.31 7.55 -4.20
C PRO A 138 15.35 6.01 -4.15
N TRP A 139 14.19 5.40 -4.28
CA TRP A 139 14.03 3.97 -4.46
C TRP A 139 14.40 3.58 -5.89
N LYS A 140 14.90 2.36 -6.06
CA LYS A 140 15.16 1.80 -7.40
C LYS A 140 13.87 1.51 -8.16
N ASP A 141 12.82 1.16 -7.42
CA ASP A 141 11.55 0.73 -7.94
C ASP A 141 10.42 1.28 -7.06
N GLN A 142 9.36 1.78 -7.71
CA GLN A 142 8.21 2.41 -7.03
C GLN A 142 7.34 1.36 -6.34
N ASP A 143 7.25 0.14 -6.86
CA ASP A 143 6.41 -0.92 -6.29
C ASP A 143 7.01 -1.43 -4.97
N SER A 144 8.34 -1.57 -4.93
CA SER A 144 9.10 -1.90 -3.72
C SER A 144 8.94 -0.84 -2.62
N MET A 145 8.76 0.44 -2.97
CA MET A 145 8.47 1.51 -2.02
C MET A 145 7.05 1.39 -1.44
N LEU A 146 6.06 1.03 -2.26
CA LEU A 146 4.66 0.91 -1.84
C LEU A 146 4.37 -0.37 -1.06
N ASP A 147 5.17 -1.41 -1.24
CA ASP A 147 5.12 -2.62 -0.42
C ASP A 147 5.55 -2.28 1.01
N ALA A 148 4.57 -2.23 1.91
CA ALA A 148 4.79 -1.89 3.32
C ALA A 148 5.76 -2.84 4.03
N ALA A 149 5.79 -4.12 3.65
CA ALA A 149 6.67 -5.09 4.27
C ALA A 149 8.13 -4.87 3.82
N VAL A 150 8.33 -4.63 2.52
CA VAL A 150 9.64 -4.26 1.97
C VAL A 150 10.08 -2.90 2.52
N PHE A 151 9.18 -1.93 2.64
CA PHE A 151 9.46 -0.60 3.14
C PHE A 151 9.94 -0.62 4.60
N LEU A 152 9.19 -1.27 5.49
CA LEU A 152 9.50 -1.31 6.92
C LEU A 152 10.70 -2.22 7.23
N LYS A 153 10.93 -3.28 6.45
CA LYS A 153 12.10 -4.17 6.58
C LYS A 153 13.37 -3.59 5.94
N GLY A 154 13.22 -2.92 4.79
CA GLY A 154 14.27 -2.51 3.86
C GLY A 154 14.82 -1.11 4.07
N GLU A 155 14.72 -0.57 5.29
CA GLU A 155 15.20 0.77 5.65
C GLU A 155 14.43 1.94 5.02
N GLY A 156 13.14 1.77 4.74
CA GLY A 156 12.28 2.88 4.33
C GLY A 156 12.29 4.01 5.35
N TYR A 157 12.38 5.25 4.85
CA TYR A 157 12.48 6.44 5.68
C TYR A 157 11.10 7.12 5.82
N ARG A 158 10.72 7.50 7.04
CA ARG A 158 9.51 8.29 7.29
C ARG A 158 9.68 9.71 6.74
N GLY A 159 8.61 10.31 6.25
CA GLY A 159 8.56 11.66 5.69
C GLY A 159 8.46 11.70 4.16
N PRO A 160 8.74 12.87 3.55
CA PRO A 160 8.61 13.07 2.11
C PRO A 160 9.55 12.15 1.32
N GLN A 161 9.03 11.44 0.32
CA GLN A 161 9.82 10.58 -0.55
C GLN A 161 10.26 11.33 -1.80
N LEU A 162 11.51 11.14 -2.24
CA LEU A 162 11.95 11.69 -3.53
C LEU A 162 11.37 10.92 -4.72
N THR A 163 11.08 9.64 -4.52
CA THR A 163 10.47 8.77 -5.54
C THR A 163 9.00 9.12 -5.69
N VAL A 164 8.59 9.32 -6.94
CA VAL A 164 7.20 9.66 -7.30
C VAL A 164 6.53 8.47 -7.97
N LEU A 165 5.21 8.40 -7.87
CA LEU A 165 4.43 7.41 -8.60
C LEU A 165 4.12 7.93 -10.00
N THR A 166 4.36 7.09 -11.00
CA THR A 166 3.99 7.36 -12.39
C THR A 166 2.46 7.19 -12.61
N PRO A 167 1.86 7.68 -13.71
CA PRO A 167 0.45 7.44 -14.00
C PRO A 167 0.08 5.97 -13.95
N GLY A 168 -0.99 5.65 -13.22
CA GLY A 168 -1.36 4.27 -12.95
C GLY A 168 -2.30 4.15 -11.76
N ARG A 169 -2.72 2.91 -11.46
CA ARG A 169 -3.56 2.60 -10.31
C ARG A 169 -2.74 1.81 -9.29
N TYR A 170 -2.66 2.34 -8.08
CA TYR A 170 -1.80 1.78 -7.04
C TYR A 170 -2.60 1.32 -5.84
N ARG A 171 -2.19 0.18 -5.30
CA ARG A 171 -2.58 -0.31 -3.99
C ARG A 171 -1.53 0.16 -3.00
N PHE A 172 -1.97 0.71 -1.88
CA PHE A 172 -1.08 1.19 -0.84
C PHE A 172 -1.77 1.08 0.50
N ASN A 173 -0.99 1.14 1.57
CA ASN A 173 -1.51 1.19 2.91
C ASN A 173 -1.68 2.66 3.34
N PRO A 174 -2.92 3.17 3.52
CA PRO A 174 -3.16 4.56 3.88
C PRO A 174 -2.74 4.91 5.31
N HIS A 175 -2.46 3.90 6.16
CA HIS A 175 -1.84 4.15 7.47
C HIS A 175 -0.32 4.32 7.39
N LEU A 176 0.31 3.87 6.30
CA LEU A 176 1.75 3.99 6.08
C LEU A 176 2.10 5.13 5.13
N PHE A 177 1.30 5.36 4.09
CA PHE A 177 1.59 6.36 3.06
C PHE A 177 0.42 7.30 2.82
N THR A 178 0.76 8.57 2.63
CA THR A 178 -0.12 9.58 2.05
C THR A 178 0.36 9.85 0.62
N ILE A 179 -0.56 9.78 -0.35
CA ILE A 179 -0.24 9.99 -1.75
C ILE A 179 -1.09 11.13 -2.29
N GLU A 180 -0.46 12.12 -2.92
CA GLU A 180 -1.12 13.27 -3.51
C GLU A 180 -0.80 13.37 -5.01
N PRO A 181 -1.80 13.27 -5.90
CA PRO A 181 -1.60 13.53 -7.33
C PRO A 181 -1.25 15.00 -7.58
N ARG A 182 -0.16 15.24 -8.32
CA ARG A 182 0.32 16.57 -8.73
C ARG A 182 0.61 16.59 -10.23
N PRO A 183 0.50 17.74 -10.91
CA PRO A 183 0.85 17.85 -12.33
C PRO A 183 2.30 17.43 -12.60
N ALA A 184 2.52 16.66 -13.66
CA ALA A 184 3.86 16.34 -14.12
C ALA A 184 4.48 17.52 -14.88
N LEU A 185 5.81 17.58 -14.92
CA LEU A 185 6.51 18.59 -15.72
C LEU A 185 6.32 18.25 -17.20
N ASN A 186 5.78 19.20 -17.96
CA ASN A 186 5.71 19.12 -19.41
C ASN A 186 6.55 20.25 -20.01
N VAL A 187 7.58 19.88 -20.78
CA VAL A 187 8.46 20.81 -21.48
C VAL A 187 7.95 20.94 -22.90
N ASN A 188 7.53 22.13 -23.30
CA ASN A 188 6.95 22.35 -24.61
C ASN A 188 8.03 22.39 -25.70
N ALA A 189 7.62 22.20 -26.96
CA ALA A 189 8.51 22.43 -28.09
C ALA A 189 8.90 23.92 -28.16
N GLY A 190 10.18 24.19 -28.45
CA GLY A 190 10.71 25.56 -28.50
C GLY A 190 11.21 26.11 -27.16
N GLU A 191 11.24 25.28 -26.10
CA GLU A 191 11.89 25.58 -24.83
C GLU A 191 12.68 24.36 -24.30
N VAL A 192 13.63 24.62 -23.41
CA VAL A 192 14.33 23.62 -22.60
C VAL A 192 14.23 23.99 -21.13
N VAL A 193 14.25 23.00 -20.24
CA VAL A 193 14.16 23.28 -18.80
C VAL A 193 15.49 23.01 -18.11
N VAL A 194 16.01 24.04 -17.43
CA VAL A 194 17.15 23.89 -16.51
C VAL A 194 16.61 23.45 -15.15
N VAL A 195 17.25 22.44 -14.55
CA VAL A 195 16.82 21.87 -13.27
C VAL A 195 17.87 22.14 -12.21
N LYS A 196 17.42 22.69 -11.08
CA LYS A 196 18.16 22.75 -9.82
C LYS A 196 17.56 21.73 -8.86
N ALA A 197 18.32 20.68 -8.58
CA ALA A 197 17.97 19.65 -7.62
C ALA A 197 18.41 20.06 -6.21
N ASN A 198 17.45 20.30 -5.32
CA ASN A 198 17.73 20.58 -3.90
C ASN A 198 17.94 19.29 -3.10
N SER A 199 17.49 18.16 -3.63
CA SER A 199 17.56 16.83 -3.02
C SER A 199 18.30 15.84 -3.93
N GLY A 200 18.69 14.70 -3.37
CA GLY A 200 19.44 13.64 -4.05
C GLY A 200 20.87 13.47 -3.52
N GLN A 201 21.61 12.58 -4.17
CA GLN A 201 22.99 12.30 -3.79
C GLN A 201 23.92 13.45 -4.18
N THR A 202 24.92 13.74 -3.35
CA THR A 202 25.98 14.69 -3.68
C THR A 202 26.92 14.06 -4.70
N TYR A 203 27.20 14.79 -5.78
CA TYR A 203 28.16 14.36 -6.78
C TYR A 203 29.59 14.57 -6.24
N THR A 204 30.38 13.49 -6.19
CA THR A 204 31.76 13.51 -5.68
C THR A 204 32.82 13.53 -6.78
N GLY A 205 32.41 13.44 -8.04
CA GLY A 205 33.32 13.52 -9.20
C GLY A 205 33.68 14.95 -9.58
N GLU A 206 34.47 15.08 -10.64
CA GLU A 206 34.79 16.38 -11.23
C GLU A 206 33.55 17.01 -11.86
N ALA A 207 33.03 18.06 -11.23
CA ALA A 207 31.89 18.81 -11.71
C ALA A 207 32.34 19.78 -12.82
N GLN A 208 31.51 19.93 -13.86
CA GLN A 208 31.80 20.87 -14.94
C GLN A 208 31.61 22.29 -14.41
N GLN A 209 32.64 23.13 -14.53
CA GLN A 209 32.58 24.54 -14.14
C GLN A 209 32.15 25.39 -15.32
N VAL A 210 31.09 26.18 -15.16
CA VAL A 210 30.67 27.19 -16.14
C VAL A 210 30.46 28.51 -15.42
N ASN A 211 31.27 29.52 -15.75
CA ASN A 211 31.22 30.85 -15.14
C ASN A 211 31.24 30.83 -13.59
N GLY A 212 32.06 29.94 -13.00
CA GLY A 212 32.18 29.79 -11.54
C GLY A 212 31.04 29.01 -10.87
N THR A 213 30.13 28.42 -11.64
CA THR A 213 29.05 27.56 -11.14
C THR A 213 29.35 26.09 -11.45
N SER A 214 29.29 25.24 -10.42
CA SER A 214 29.42 23.78 -10.54
C SER A 214 28.15 23.16 -11.13
N LEU A 215 28.27 22.56 -12.31
CA LEU A 215 27.23 21.76 -12.94
C LEU A 215 27.49 20.27 -12.69
N VAL A 216 26.43 19.56 -12.31
CA VAL A 216 26.49 18.14 -11.98
C VAL A 216 25.68 17.31 -12.98
N PRO A 217 25.98 16.01 -13.17
CA PRO A 217 25.14 15.15 -13.99
C PRO A 217 23.71 15.03 -13.43
N ARG A 218 22.77 14.64 -14.30
CA ARG A 218 21.39 14.38 -13.91
C ARG A 218 21.31 13.31 -12.82
N GLY A 219 20.41 13.52 -11.85
CA GLY A 219 20.19 12.61 -10.73
C GLY A 219 20.97 12.98 -9.46
N PHE A 220 21.94 13.89 -9.56
CA PHE A 220 22.65 14.42 -8.40
C PHE A 220 22.04 15.74 -7.93
N ARG A 221 22.27 16.06 -6.65
CA ARG A 221 21.95 17.34 -6.02
C ARG A 221 22.83 18.44 -6.62
N GLY A 222 22.23 19.56 -7.03
CA GLY A 222 22.92 20.66 -7.71
C GLY A 222 22.19 21.13 -8.96
N ILE A 223 22.85 21.97 -9.77
CA ILE A 223 22.34 22.40 -11.08
C ILE A 223 22.78 21.37 -12.11
N TRP A 224 21.82 20.82 -12.87
CA TRP A 224 22.14 19.81 -13.88
C TRP A 224 22.88 20.42 -15.08
N SER A 225 23.91 19.72 -15.55
CA SER A 225 24.71 20.12 -16.71
C SER A 225 23.96 19.97 -18.03
N THR A 226 23.00 19.04 -18.08
CA THR A 226 22.15 18.81 -19.25
C THR A 226 20.73 19.28 -18.95
N PRO A 227 20.18 20.23 -19.73
CA PRO A 227 18.79 20.63 -19.58
C PRO A 227 17.85 19.51 -20.03
N LEU A 228 16.59 19.60 -19.62
CA LEU A 228 15.54 18.72 -20.11
C LEU A 228 15.03 19.23 -21.45
N GLU A 229 14.96 18.32 -22.41
CA GLU A 229 14.41 18.54 -23.74
C GLU A 229 12.87 18.53 -23.72
N PRO A 230 12.19 18.92 -24.82
CA PRO A 230 10.74 18.80 -24.91
C PRO A 230 10.23 17.38 -24.61
N GLY A 231 9.26 17.29 -23.70
CA GLY A 231 8.74 16.00 -23.23
C GLY A 231 8.10 16.06 -21.84
N ALA A 232 7.49 14.95 -21.43
CA ALA A 232 6.89 14.79 -20.11
C ALA A 232 7.87 14.12 -19.14
N TYR A 233 8.04 14.72 -17.96
CA TYR A 233 8.93 14.22 -16.92
C TYR A 233 8.22 14.13 -15.56
N TYR A 234 8.38 12.97 -14.92
CA TYR A 234 7.87 12.72 -13.56
C TYR A 234 8.96 13.06 -12.54
N LEU A 235 9.19 14.35 -12.34
CA LEU A 235 10.10 14.87 -11.31
C LEU A 235 9.29 15.40 -10.14
N HIS A 236 9.74 15.11 -8.91
CA HIS A 236 9.09 15.61 -7.71
C HIS A 236 9.02 17.15 -7.71
N PRO A 237 7.83 17.77 -7.72
CA PRO A 237 7.67 19.21 -7.97
C PRO A 237 8.36 20.07 -6.90
N ASP A 238 8.37 19.62 -5.64
CA ASP A 238 8.98 20.39 -4.54
C ASP A 238 10.47 20.11 -4.32
N ALA A 239 11.02 19.03 -4.91
CA ALA A 239 12.42 18.65 -4.74
C ALA A 239 13.32 19.21 -5.85
N TYR A 240 12.73 19.46 -7.02
CA TYR A 240 13.41 19.95 -8.22
C TYR A 240 12.82 21.31 -8.63
N HIS A 241 13.65 22.35 -8.62
CA HIS A 241 13.26 23.65 -9.13
C HIS A 241 13.56 23.72 -10.64
N THR A 242 12.52 23.93 -11.44
CA THR A 242 12.59 23.93 -12.90
C THR A 242 12.46 25.35 -13.43
N VAL A 243 13.38 25.76 -14.30
CA VAL A 243 13.35 27.06 -14.98
C VAL A 243 13.29 26.80 -16.49
N PRO A 244 12.15 27.09 -17.15
CA PRO A 244 12.05 27.01 -18.61
C PRO A 244 12.83 28.14 -19.28
N VAL A 245 13.49 27.82 -20.38
CA VAL A 245 14.27 28.72 -21.22
C VAL A 245 13.83 28.53 -22.66
N VAL A 246 13.29 29.59 -23.25
CA VAL A 246 12.85 29.58 -24.65
C VAL A 246 14.08 29.47 -25.56
N THR A 247 14.05 28.53 -26.49
CA THR A 247 15.12 28.29 -27.47
C THR A 247 14.83 28.90 -28.84
N THR A 248 13.66 29.52 -28.98
CA THR A 248 13.23 30.24 -30.19
C THR A 248 13.47 31.73 -30.01
N ASN A 249 14.12 32.38 -30.99
CA ASN A 249 14.25 33.85 -31.07
C ASN A 249 12.93 34.52 -31.49
#